data_AF-A0A933MMY6-F1
#
_entry.id   AF-A0A933MMY6-F1
#
_cell.length_a   1.000
_cell.length_b   1.000
_cell.length_c   1.000
_cell.angle_alpha   90.00
_cell.angle_beta   90.00
_cell.angle_gamma   90.00
#
_symmetry.space_group_name_H-M   'P 1'
#
loop_
_entity.id
_entity.type
_entity.pdbx_description
1 polymer ?
#
loop_
_entity_poly.entity_id
_entity_poly.type
_entity_poly.pdbx_seq_one_letter_code
_entity_poly.pdbx_strand_id
1 'polypeptide(L)'
;MRILGTNQLPRAVWMAVVADEKGTRFLVEGGDAIFQEGDSHPVGVVRAVRPVDLSIVLSQGGREVRVLPGRPIPGARGLVLRDVVLVTTLEYRHRLVDRGSRKTLGGDLYLIGLRGTRAILQRDVDLPSPPTEPMEQRLAAIQIVQVAPRVWEVNARDIQTAMDSGEAIINRALNESRMDISRTYGIGVELKTPVADVRVDRRGFVVTSPNLASRAGLEVGDRILGVNGMPIDGLGALVRAYRGIKNDPSIRTVHLTIERHEQPLTLTYQAR
;
A
#
# COMPACT_ATOMS: atom_id res chain seq x y z
N MET A 1 8.55 -4.01 -21.34
CA MET A 1 7.69 -4.63 -20.29
C MET A 1 8.54 -5.66 -19.54
N ARG A 2 8.63 -5.57 -18.21
CA ARG A 2 9.47 -6.46 -17.40
C ARG A 2 8.59 -7.35 -16.53
N ILE A 3 8.77 -8.67 -16.62
CA ILE A 3 8.15 -9.63 -15.68
C ILE A 3 8.95 -9.58 -14.39
N LEU A 4 8.27 -9.37 -13.27
CA LEU A 4 8.91 -9.28 -11.95
C LEU A 4 8.93 -10.63 -11.25
N GLY A 5 7.90 -11.42 -11.46
CA GLY A 5 7.74 -12.69 -10.79
C GLY A 5 6.40 -13.34 -11.08
N THR A 6 6.35 -14.63 -10.80
CA THR A 6 5.13 -15.43 -10.76
C THR A 6 5.01 -16.02 -9.36
N ASN A 7 3.82 -15.95 -8.79
CA ASN A 7 3.56 -16.27 -7.42
C ASN A 7 2.40 -17.27 -7.35
N GLN A 8 2.67 -18.45 -6.80
CA GLN A 8 1.65 -19.48 -6.62
C GLN A 8 0.91 -19.22 -5.30
N LEU A 9 -0.42 -19.13 -5.36
CA LEU A 9 -1.24 -18.95 -4.18
C LEU A 9 -1.22 -20.25 -3.35
N PRO A 10 -1.24 -20.16 -2.00
CA PRO A 10 -1.21 -21.33 -1.14
C PRO A 10 -2.46 -22.22 -1.29
N ARG A 11 -3.54 -21.64 -1.81
CA ARG A 11 -4.77 -22.32 -2.24
C ARG A 11 -5.38 -21.55 -3.40
N ALA A 12 -6.26 -22.18 -4.16
CA ALA A 12 -7.08 -21.48 -5.14
C ALA A 12 -8.01 -20.49 -4.43
N VAL A 13 -8.13 -19.27 -4.95
CA VAL A 13 -8.94 -18.18 -4.38
C VAL A 13 -9.88 -17.65 -5.45
N TRP A 14 -11.16 -17.52 -5.12
CA TRP A 14 -12.11 -16.80 -5.97
C TRP A 14 -11.86 -15.30 -5.84
N MET A 15 -11.61 -14.65 -6.97
CA MET A 15 -11.38 -13.20 -7.07
C MET A 15 -12.39 -12.59 -8.03
N ALA A 16 -12.95 -11.44 -7.67
CA ALA A 16 -13.84 -10.70 -8.53
C ALA A 16 -13.04 -9.78 -9.45
N VAL A 17 -13.38 -9.78 -10.73
CA VAL A 17 -12.82 -8.88 -11.73
C VAL A 17 -13.72 -7.66 -11.78
N VAL A 18 -13.27 -6.54 -11.23
CA VAL A 18 -13.98 -5.26 -11.29
C VAL A 18 -13.38 -4.43 -12.41
N ALA A 19 -14.21 -3.69 -13.15
CA ALA A 19 -13.75 -2.74 -14.15
C ALA A 19 -14.33 -1.35 -13.93
N ASP A 20 -13.53 -0.34 -14.25
CA ASP A 20 -13.98 1.05 -14.35
C ASP A 20 -14.63 1.37 -15.72
N GLU A 21 -15.08 2.62 -15.89
CA GLU A 21 -15.70 3.11 -17.13
C GLU A 21 -14.73 3.11 -18.32
N LYS A 22 -13.43 3.17 -18.06
CA LYS A 22 -12.37 3.12 -19.08
C LYS A 22 -12.05 1.67 -19.47
N GLY A 23 -12.69 0.69 -18.84
CA GLY A 23 -12.44 -0.73 -19.05
C GLY A 23 -11.17 -1.24 -18.36
N THR A 24 -10.55 -0.43 -17.50
CA THR A 24 -9.43 -0.86 -16.66
C THR A 24 -9.95 -1.88 -15.66
N ARG A 25 -9.35 -3.07 -15.65
CA ARG A 25 -9.76 -4.16 -14.75
C ARG A 25 -8.82 -4.24 -13.56
N PHE A 26 -9.32 -4.65 -12.42
CA PHE A 26 -8.54 -5.00 -11.24
C PHE A 26 -9.20 -6.16 -10.50
N LEU A 27 -8.43 -6.85 -9.67
CA LEU A 27 -8.91 -7.98 -8.88
C LEU A 27 -9.26 -7.50 -7.47
N VAL A 28 -10.36 -8.00 -6.94
CA VAL A 28 -10.72 -7.85 -5.53
C VAL A 28 -11.03 -9.22 -4.92
N GLU A 29 -10.58 -9.46 -3.70
CA GLU A 29 -10.90 -10.64 -2.89
C GLU A 29 -11.70 -10.28 -1.63
N GLY A 30 -12.20 -11.30 -0.93
CA GLY A 30 -12.88 -11.12 0.36
C GLY A 30 -11.98 -10.41 1.37
N GLY A 31 -12.46 -9.30 1.93
CA GLY A 31 -11.77 -8.39 2.84
C GLY A 31 -11.33 -7.08 2.20
N ASP A 32 -11.29 -6.98 0.87
CA ASP A 32 -10.82 -5.76 0.20
C ASP A 32 -11.84 -4.64 0.28
N ALA A 33 -11.36 -3.41 0.49
CA ALA A 33 -12.15 -2.21 0.39
C ALA A 33 -12.27 -1.77 -1.08
N ILE A 34 -13.48 -1.40 -1.50
CA ILE A 34 -13.76 -0.85 -2.83
C ILE A 34 -13.79 0.68 -2.71
N PHE A 35 -12.95 1.35 -3.49
CA PHE A 35 -12.87 2.80 -3.56
C PHE A 35 -13.39 3.30 -4.90
N GLN A 36 -13.94 4.51 -4.89
CA GLN A 36 -14.20 5.28 -6.10
C GLN A 36 -13.00 6.21 -6.36
N GLU A 37 -12.65 6.45 -7.63
CA GLU A 37 -11.55 7.36 -8.00
C GLU A 37 -11.81 8.75 -7.40
N GLY A 38 -10.88 9.21 -6.54
CA GLY A 38 -10.96 10.51 -5.86
C GLY A 38 -11.55 10.48 -4.45
N ASP A 39 -12.17 9.38 -4.03
CA ASP A 39 -12.80 9.30 -2.70
C ASP A 39 -11.78 8.93 -1.61
N SER A 40 -11.92 9.56 -0.44
CA SER A 40 -11.09 9.29 0.75
C SER A 40 -11.61 8.15 1.62
N HIS A 41 -12.87 7.74 1.40
CA HIS A 41 -13.55 6.69 2.15
C HIS A 41 -13.98 5.57 1.19
N PRO A 42 -13.95 4.30 1.61
CA PRO A 42 -14.39 3.21 0.76
C PRO A 42 -15.91 3.26 0.56
N VAL A 43 -16.37 2.86 -0.61
CA VAL A 43 -17.79 2.62 -0.92
C VAL A 43 -18.33 1.45 -0.09
N GLY A 44 -17.49 0.44 0.12
CA GLY A 44 -17.80 -0.72 0.94
C GLY A 44 -16.64 -1.68 1.03
N VAL A 45 -16.82 -2.76 1.79
CA VAL A 45 -15.84 -3.83 1.98
C VAL A 45 -16.40 -5.11 1.40
N VAL A 46 -15.61 -5.79 0.57
CA VAL A 46 -15.97 -7.10 0.02
C VAL A 46 -16.05 -8.09 1.18
N ARG A 47 -17.23 -8.62 1.45
CA ARG A 47 -17.40 -9.68 2.45
C ARG A 47 -17.00 -11.04 1.92
N ALA A 48 -17.38 -11.34 0.68
CA ALA A 48 -17.11 -12.64 0.06
C ALA A 48 -17.09 -12.53 -1.46
N VAL A 49 -16.28 -13.37 -2.09
CA VAL A 49 -16.30 -13.63 -3.53
C VAL A 49 -16.66 -15.10 -3.72
N ARG A 50 -17.72 -15.37 -4.49
CA ARG A 50 -18.21 -16.72 -4.79
C ARG A 50 -18.23 -16.93 -6.30
N PRO A 51 -18.28 -18.18 -6.81
CA PRO A 51 -18.20 -18.47 -8.24
C PRO A 51 -19.16 -17.68 -9.15
N VAL A 52 -20.27 -17.18 -8.60
CA VAL A 52 -21.32 -16.48 -9.35
C VAL A 52 -21.60 -15.05 -8.86
N ASP A 53 -21.03 -14.64 -7.73
CA ASP A 53 -21.36 -13.35 -7.11
C ASP A 53 -20.23 -12.73 -6.28
N LEU A 54 -20.36 -11.42 -6.08
CA LEU A 54 -19.58 -10.63 -5.15
C LEU A 54 -20.52 -10.11 -4.06
N SER A 55 -20.18 -10.32 -2.79
CA SER A 55 -20.89 -9.78 -1.64
C SER A 55 -20.13 -8.60 -1.05
N ILE A 56 -20.76 -7.44 -0.92
CA ILE A 56 -20.14 -6.20 -0.43
C ILE A 56 -20.98 -5.65 0.73
N VAL A 57 -20.35 -5.30 1.84
CA VAL A 57 -20.96 -4.50 2.90
C VAL A 57 -20.72 -3.03 2.59
N LEU A 58 -21.77 -2.29 2.26
CA LEU A 58 -21.67 -0.87 1.92
C LEU A 58 -21.33 -0.05 3.16
N SER A 59 -20.39 0.90 3.03
CA SER A 59 -20.03 1.82 4.11
C SER A 59 -21.22 2.70 4.51
N GLN A 60 -22.02 3.09 3.52
CA GLN A 60 -23.29 3.78 3.77
C GLN A 60 -24.37 2.78 4.17
N GLY A 61 -24.77 2.83 5.44
CA GLY A 61 -25.87 2.05 6.01
C GLY A 61 -25.52 0.60 6.39
N GLY A 62 -24.28 0.14 6.18
CA GLY A 62 -23.83 -1.19 6.60
C GLY A 62 -24.53 -2.36 5.92
N ARG A 63 -25.33 -2.11 4.88
CA ARG A 63 -26.12 -3.13 4.20
C ARG A 63 -25.22 -4.00 3.32
N GLU A 64 -25.36 -5.31 3.45
CA GLU A 64 -24.74 -6.25 2.53
C GLU A 64 -25.54 -6.32 1.22
N VAL A 65 -24.86 -6.19 0.10
CA VAL A 65 -25.42 -6.30 -1.25
C VAL A 65 -24.68 -7.36 -2.04
N ARG A 66 -25.43 -8.13 -2.83
CA ARG A 66 -24.86 -9.08 -3.79
C ARG A 66 -24.84 -8.45 -5.18
N VAL A 67 -23.71 -8.55 -5.84
CA VAL A 67 -23.47 -8.05 -7.19
C VAL A 67 -23.17 -9.24 -8.09
N LEU A 68 -23.91 -9.35 -9.19
CA LEU A 68 -23.72 -10.37 -10.22
C LEU A 68 -22.84 -9.83 -11.35
N PRO A 69 -22.10 -10.69 -12.07
CA PRO A 69 -21.37 -10.28 -13.27
C PRO A 69 -22.24 -9.49 -14.26
N GLY A 70 -21.65 -8.45 -14.85
CA GLY A 70 -22.32 -7.48 -15.72
C GLY A 70 -23.11 -6.38 -14.98
N ARG A 71 -23.21 -6.42 -13.64
CA ARG A 71 -23.95 -5.41 -12.87
C ARG A 71 -23.03 -4.33 -12.27
N PRO A 72 -23.51 -3.08 -12.17
CA PRO A 72 -22.79 -2.02 -11.49
C PRO A 72 -22.65 -2.32 -9.99
N ILE A 73 -21.54 -1.87 -9.40
CA ILE A 73 -21.30 -1.98 -7.96
C ILE A 73 -22.08 -0.85 -7.25
N PRO A 74 -23.01 -1.17 -6.34
CA PRO A 74 -23.79 -0.15 -5.64
C PRO A 74 -22.90 0.84 -4.88
N GLY A 75 -23.16 2.14 -5.07
CA GLY A 75 -22.42 3.22 -4.41
C GLY A 75 -21.07 3.58 -5.07
N ALA A 76 -20.56 2.78 -6.01
CA ALA A 76 -19.32 3.06 -6.73
C ALA A 76 -19.64 3.45 -8.17
N ARG A 77 -19.63 4.75 -8.47
CA ARG A 77 -19.96 5.23 -9.82
C ARG A 77 -18.96 4.68 -10.84
N GLY A 78 -19.50 4.13 -11.92
CA GLY A 78 -18.71 3.63 -13.04
C GLY A 78 -18.01 2.28 -12.82
N LEU A 79 -18.10 1.69 -11.62
CA LEU A 79 -17.54 0.36 -11.37
C LEU A 79 -18.56 -0.74 -11.68
N VAL A 80 -18.12 -1.75 -12.41
CA VAL A 80 -18.93 -2.91 -12.81
C VAL A 80 -18.21 -4.19 -12.42
N LEU A 81 -18.92 -5.13 -11.80
CA LEU A 81 -18.42 -6.50 -11.65
C LEU A 81 -18.43 -7.16 -13.03
N ARG A 82 -17.27 -7.45 -13.60
CA ARG A 82 -17.17 -8.08 -14.93
C ARG A 82 -17.27 -9.58 -14.86
N ASP A 83 -16.59 -10.19 -13.90
CA ASP A 83 -16.48 -11.64 -13.80
C ASP A 83 -16.07 -12.07 -12.40
N VAL A 84 -16.17 -13.36 -12.11
CA VAL A 84 -15.59 -13.99 -10.91
C VAL A 84 -14.74 -15.18 -11.34
N VAL A 85 -13.47 -15.15 -10.98
CA VAL A 85 -12.47 -16.08 -11.51
C VAL A 85 -11.76 -16.82 -10.39
N LEU A 86 -11.48 -18.11 -10.62
CA LEU A 86 -10.64 -18.90 -9.73
C LEU A 86 -9.18 -18.64 -10.06
N VAL A 87 -8.45 -18.08 -9.10
CA VAL A 87 -7.03 -17.75 -9.26
C VAL A 87 -6.19 -18.71 -8.43
N THR A 88 -5.18 -19.32 -9.05
CA THR A 88 -4.15 -20.14 -8.38
C THR A 88 -2.77 -19.52 -8.49
N THR A 89 -2.59 -18.59 -9.43
CA THR A 89 -1.28 -18.02 -9.76
C THR A 89 -1.43 -16.56 -10.13
N LEU A 90 -0.58 -15.72 -9.57
CA LEU A 90 -0.50 -14.31 -9.88
C LEU A 90 0.84 -14.01 -10.55
N GLU A 91 0.81 -13.41 -11.74
CA GLU A 91 2.00 -12.97 -12.48
C GLU A 91 2.05 -11.45 -12.47
N TYR A 92 3.22 -10.88 -12.16
CA TYR A 92 3.40 -9.44 -11.97
C TYR A 92 4.31 -8.85 -13.02
N ARG A 93 3.88 -7.71 -13.55
CA ARG A 93 4.62 -6.96 -14.56
C ARG A 93 4.69 -5.49 -14.19
N HIS A 94 5.82 -4.88 -14.55
CA HIS A 94 5.94 -3.43 -14.59
C HIS A 94 5.86 -2.93 -16.03
N ARG A 95 5.04 -1.87 -16.20
CA ARG A 95 5.09 -0.98 -17.35
C ARG A 95 5.79 0.30 -16.90
N LEU A 96 6.96 0.54 -17.46
CA LEU A 96 7.67 1.79 -17.24
C LEU A 96 6.92 2.92 -17.96
N VAL A 97 6.75 4.04 -17.27
CA VAL A 97 6.14 5.26 -17.80
C VAL A 97 7.03 6.45 -17.49
N ASP A 98 6.97 7.49 -18.33
CA ASP A 98 7.71 8.73 -18.07
C ASP A 98 7.17 9.40 -16.82
N ARG A 99 8.08 10.00 -16.04
CA ARG A 99 7.72 10.72 -14.82
C ARG A 99 6.68 11.80 -15.13
N GLY A 100 5.64 11.89 -14.30
CA GLY A 100 4.56 12.86 -14.46
C GLY A 100 3.49 12.43 -15.46
N SER A 101 3.70 11.33 -16.20
CA SER A 101 2.65 10.74 -17.02
C SER A 101 1.49 10.25 -16.15
N ARG A 102 0.29 10.28 -16.73
CA ARG A 102 -0.89 9.68 -16.10
C ARG A 102 -0.70 8.16 -15.99
N LYS A 103 -0.69 7.66 -14.76
CA LYS A 103 -0.66 6.22 -14.45
C LYS A 103 -2.06 5.63 -14.45
N THR A 104 -2.19 4.39 -14.93
CA THR A 104 -3.41 3.58 -14.79
C THR A 104 -3.66 3.31 -13.31
N LEU A 105 -4.90 3.56 -12.85
CA LEU A 105 -5.31 3.47 -11.44
C LEU A 105 -4.35 4.21 -10.48
N GLY A 106 -3.81 5.37 -10.87
CA GLY A 106 -2.87 6.11 -10.03
C GLY A 106 -1.54 5.41 -9.77
N GLY A 107 -1.24 4.32 -10.50
CA GLY A 107 -0.08 3.47 -10.28
C GLY A 107 -0.35 2.27 -9.39
N ASP A 108 -1.61 1.90 -9.14
CA ASP A 108 -1.96 0.62 -8.49
C ASP A 108 -1.91 -0.56 -9.48
N LEU A 109 -2.08 -1.78 -8.95
CA LEU A 109 -2.12 -3.00 -9.74
C LEU A 109 -3.44 -3.11 -10.53
N TYR A 110 -3.34 -3.42 -11.82
CA TYR A 110 -4.49 -3.67 -12.68
C TYR A 110 -4.31 -4.98 -13.46
N LEU A 111 -5.43 -5.64 -13.77
CA LEU A 111 -5.50 -6.89 -14.48
C LEU A 111 -5.39 -6.66 -16.00
N ILE A 112 -4.29 -7.13 -16.59
CA ILE A 112 -4.07 -7.05 -18.04
C ILE A 112 -4.43 -8.34 -18.78
N GLY A 113 -4.53 -9.47 -18.08
CA GLY A 113 -4.91 -10.73 -18.69
C GLY A 113 -5.22 -11.86 -17.71
N LEU A 114 -5.99 -12.83 -18.19
CA LEU A 114 -6.26 -14.09 -17.52
C LEU A 114 -5.86 -15.22 -18.46
N ARG A 115 -5.17 -16.24 -17.93
CA ARG A 115 -4.76 -17.44 -18.67
C ARG A 115 -5.06 -18.67 -17.81
N GLY A 116 -6.21 -19.30 -18.04
CA GLY A 116 -6.74 -20.31 -17.11
C GLY A 116 -6.91 -19.70 -15.71
N THR A 117 -6.33 -20.33 -14.70
CA THR A 117 -6.34 -19.86 -13.30
C THR A 117 -5.18 -18.90 -12.96
N ARG A 118 -4.42 -18.45 -13.97
CA ARG A 118 -3.37 -17.44 -13.80
C ARG A 118 -3.89 -16.05 -14.12
N ALA A 119 -3.78 -15.12 -13.16
CA ALA A 119 -4.04 -13.71 -13.41
C ALA A 119 -2.74 -12.94 -13.61
N ILE A 120 -2.71 -12.07 -14.63
CA ILE A 120 -1.56 -11.26 -14.99
C ILE A 120 -1.87 -9.82 -14.60
N LEU A 121 -1.18 -9.35 -13.57
CA LEU A 121 -1.29 -8.02 -13.01
C LEU A 121 -0.14 -7.16 -13.52
N GLN A 122 -0.45 -5.91 -13.84
CA GLN A 122 0.52 -4.90 -14.25
C GLN A 122 0.39 -3.68 -13.35
N ARG A 123 1.53 -3.02 -13.14
CA ARG A 123 1.61 -1.72 -12.48
C ARG A 123 2.37 -0.74 -13.36
N ASP A 124 1.92 0.50 -13.37
CA ASP A 124 2.66 1.60 -13.98
C ASP A 124 3.67 2.17 -12.99
N VAL A 125 4.92 2.22 -13.42
CA VAL A 125 6.07 2.51 -12.59
C VAL A 125 6.89 3.59 -13.27
N ASP A 126 7.26 4.64 -12.55
CA ASP A 126 8.07 5.69 -13.15
C ASP A 126 9.42 5.13 -13.55
N LEU A 127 9.99 5.64 -14.65
CA LEU A 127 11.38 5.38 -14.98
C LEU A 127 12.26 5.66 -13.75
N PRO A 128 13.15 4.72 -13.37
CA PRO A 128 14.02 4.92 -12.24
C PRO A 128 14.85 6.19 -12.47
N SER A 129 14.87 7.07 -11.48
CA SER A 129 15.81 8.19 -11.53
C SER A 129 17.24 7.66 -11.44
N PRO A 130 18.22 8.32 -12.10
CA PRO A 130 19.61 8.03 -11.81
C PRO A 130 19.84 8.13 -10.31
N PRO A 131 20.70 7.27 -9.73
CA PRO A 131 21.02 7.34 -8.32
C PRO A 131 21.62 8.72 -8.04
N THR A 132 20.85 9.59 -7.40
CA THR A 132 21.40 10.75 -6.67
C THR A 132 22.27 10.20 -5.53
N GLU A 133 23.29 10.95 -5.08
CA GLU A 133 24.20 10.64 -3.94
C GLU A 133 23.62 9.66 -2.92
N PRO A 134 24.40 8.76 -2.28
CA PRO A 134 23.85 7.64 -1.53
C PRO A 134 22.89 8.17 -0.47
N MET A 135 21.60 8.14 -0.77
CA MET A 135 20.51 8.65 0.05
C MET A 135 20.59 8.03 1.46
N GLU A 136 21.08 6.79 1.52
CA GLU A 136 21.51 6.09 2.72
C GLU A 136 22.48 6.88 3.61
N GLN A 137 23.52 7.50 3.06
CA GLN A 137 24.47 8.32 3.82
C GLN A 137 23.78 9.57 4.41
N ARG A 138 22.92 10.24 3.64
CA ARG A 138 22.16 11.40 4.12
C ARG A 138 21.20 11.03 5.25
N LEU A 139 20.46 9.93 5.09
CA LEU A 139 19.56 9.42 6.13
C LEU A 139 20.32 8.87 7.35
N ALA A 140 21.51 8.30 7.14
CA ALA A 140 22.36 7.82 8.22
C ALA A 140 22.92 8.98 9.08
N ALA A 141 23.15 10.15 8.48
CA ALA A 141 23.61 11.34 9.18
C ALA A 141 22.55 11.98 10.10
N ILE A 142 21.26 11.67 9.90
CA ILE A 142 20.17 12.20 10.73
C ILE A 142 20.32 11.72 12.18
N GLN A 143 20.31 12.68 13.10
CA GLN A 143 20.36 12.39 14.53
C GLN A 143 18.94 12.26 15.10
N ILE A 144 18.63 11.08 15.62
CA ILE A 144 17.39 10.77 16.31
C ILE A 144 17.77 10.40 17.74
N VAL A 145 17.28 11.17 18.71
CA VAL A 145 17.64 11.01 20.12
C VAL A 145 16.39 10.68 20.91
N GLN A 146 16.40 9.56 21.64
CA GLN A 146 15.31 9.23 22.53
C GLN A 146 15.40 10.11 23.80
N VAL A 147 14.38 10.90 24.07
CA VAL A 147 14.35 11.83 25.22
C VAL A 147 13.41 11.39 26.34
N ALA A 148 12.45 10.53 26.02
CA ALA A 148 11.58 9.88 26.99
C ALA A 148 11.15 8.50 26.46
N PRO A 149 10.54 7.63 27.28
CA PRO A 149 9.95 6.40 26.78
C PRO A 149 8.99 6.69 25.62
N ARG A 150 9.29 6.13 24.45
CA ARG A 150 8.50 6.30 23.21
C ARG A 150 8.45 7.72 22.65
N VAL A 151 9.38 8.60 23.06
CA VAL A 151 9.52 9.95 22.53
C VAL A 151 10.94 10.18 22.03
N TRP A 152 11.05 10.60 20.77
CA TRP A 152 12.30 10.94 20.12
C TRP A 152 12.29 12.39 19.67
N GLU A 153 13.44 13.05 19.79
CA GLU A 153 13.72 14.34 19.16
C GLU A 153 14.53 14.13 17.87
N VAL A 154 14.20 14.92 16.86
CA VAL A 154 14.92 15.00 15.59
C VAL A 154 15.16 16.47 15.28
N ASN A 155 16.35 16.81 14.80
CA ASN A 155 16.65 18.18 14.38
C ASN A 155 15.70 18.59 13.24
N ALA A 156 15.10 19.79 13.31
CA ALA A 156 14.20 20.26 12.26
C ALA A 156 14.82 20.25 10.85
N ARG A 157 16.13 20.53 10.72
CA ARG A 157 16.86 20.46 9.43
C ARG A 157 16.98 19.03 8.90
N ASP A 158 17.16 18.07 9.81
CA ASP A 158 17.26 16.66 9.46
C ASP A 158 15.88 16.11 9.06
N ILE A 159 14.80 16.57 9.70
CA ILE A 159 13.43 16.26 9.27
C ILE A 159 13.20 16.72 7.84
N GLN A 160 13.57 17.96 7.50
CA GLN A 160 13.44 18.44 6.13
C GLN A 160 14.24 17.57 5.15
N THR A 161 15.47 17.19 5.51
CA THR A 161 16.30 16.29 4.70
C THR A 161 15.65 14.92 4.49
N ALA A 162 15.05 14.34 5.53
CA ALA A 162 14.28 13.11 5.42
C ALA A 162 13.05 13.27 4.53
N MET A 163 12.31 14.38 4.68
CA MET A 163 11.12 14.67 3.89
C MET A 163 11.45 14.87 2.42
N ASP A 164 12.52 15.60 2.08
CA ASP A 164 12.95 15.79 0.69
C ASP A 164 13.39 14.46 0.05
N SER A 165 13.97 13.56 0.84
CA SER A 165 14.37 12.22 0.40
C SER A 165 13.19 11.25 0.32
N GLY A 166 12.14 11.45 1.12
CA GLY A 166 11.04 10.50 1.31
C GLY A 166 10.33 10.10 0.02
N GLU A 167 10.11 11.05 -0.89
CA GLU A 167 9.48 10.77 -2.19
C GLU A 167 10.35 9.88 -3.08
N ALA A 168 11.67 10.09 -3.08
CA ALA A 168 12.61 9.24 -3.80
C ALA A 168 12.67 7.84 -3.20
N ILE A 169 12.65 7.72 -1.87
CA ILE A 169 12.59 6.43 -1.15
C ILE A 169 11.33 5.67 -1.53
N ILE A 170 10.16 6.32 -1.42
CA ILE A 170 8.87 5.71 -1.73
C ILE A 170 8.87 5.25 -3.19
N ASN A 171 9.20 6.13 -4.14
CA ASN A 171 9.18 5.78 -5.55
C ASN A 171 10.14 4.62 -5.87
N ARG A 172 11.35 4.62 -5.31
CA ARG A 172 12.30 3.52 -5.47
C ARG A 172 11.75 2.21 -4.89
N ALA A 173 11.23 2.26 -3.67
CA ALA A 173 10.64 1.11 -2.99
C ALA A 173 9.50 0.50 -3.81
N LEU A 174 8.65 1.34 -4.40
CA LEU A 174 7.57 0.90 -5.28
C LEU A 174 8.10 0.27 -6.57
N ASN A 175 9.13 0.87 -7.18
CA ASN A 175 9.76 0.37 -8.40
C ASN A 175 10.46 -0.99 -8.19
N GLU A 176 11.06 -1.18 -7.01
CA GLU A 176 11.80 -2.38 -6.63
C GLU A 176 10.93 -3.40 -5.87
N SER A 177 9.68 -3.04 -5.57
CA SER A 177 8.76 -3.86 -4.78
C SER A 177 8.56 -5.24 -5.37
N ARG A 178 8.40 -6.21 -4.48
CA ARG A 178 8.13 -7.59 -4.83
C ARG A 178 6.86 -8.04 -4.15
N MET A 179 6.11 -8.89 -4.82
CA MET A 179 5.03 -9.59 -4.16
C MET A 179 5.58 -10.63 -3.21
N ASP A 180 5.00 -10.70 -2.03
CA ASP A 180 5.30 -11.70 -1.02
C ASP A 180 4.01 -12.46 -0.65
N ILE A 181 4.06 -13.79 -0.69
CA ILE A 181 2.95 -14.65 -0.29
C ILE A 181 3.38 -15.40 0.96
N SER A 182 2.70 -15.07 2.06
CA SER A 182 2.88 -15.74 3.34
C SER A 182 1.67 -16.61 3.65
N ARG A 183 1.89 -17.80 4.19
CA ARG A 183 0.81 -18.63 4.75
C ARG A 183 0.15 -17.95 5.95
N THR A 184 0.93 -17.20 6.74
CA THR A 184 0.50 -16.53 7.96
C THR A 184 -0.20 -15.20 7.65
N TYR A 185 0.34 -14.44 6.69
CA TYR A 185 -0.08 -13.05 6.44
C TYR A 185 -0.77 -12.84 5.08
N GLY A 186 -1.03 -13.91 4.32
CA GLY A 186 -1.70 -13.83 3.02
C GLY A 186 -0.85 -13.23 1.91
N ILE A 187 -1.49 -12.54 0.97
CA ILE A 187 -0.84 -11.84 -0.14
C ILE A 187 -0.40 -10.46 0.35
N GLY A 188 0.82 -10.05 0.02
CA GLY A 188 1.35 -8.74 0.36
C GLY A 188 2.44 -8.28 -0.60
N VAL A 189 2.98 -7.10 -0.35
CA VAL A 189 4.05 -6.48 -1.13
C VAL A 189 5.22 -6.19 -0.21
N GLU A 190 6.35 -6.82 -0.46
CA GLU A 190 7.63 -6.48 0.14
C GLU A 190 8.19 -5.20 -0.50
N LEU A 191 8.50 -4.23 0.34
CA LEU A 191 9.19 -2.99 0.00
C LEU A 191 10.53 -2.99 0.72
N LYS A 192 11.61 -2.78 -0.03
CA LYS A 192 12.95 -2.60 0.53
C LYS A 192 13.34 -1.15 0.50
N THR A 193 13.77 -0.63 1.63
CA THR A 193 14.18 0.77 1.73
C THR A 193 15.37 0.93 2.67
N PRO A 194 16.19 1.98 2.50
CA PRO A 194 17.20 2.35 3.49
C PRO A 194 16.64 2.54 4.91
N VAL A 195 15.38 2.96 5.02
CA VAL A 195 14.75 3.30 6.30
C VAL A 195 14.28 2.05 7.03
N ALA A 196 13.53 1.19 6.35
CA ALA A 196 13.07 -0.11 6.83
C ALA A 196 12.64 -0.99 5.64
N ASP A 197 12.84 -2.29 5.75
CA ASP A 197 12.15 -3.27 4.91
C ASP A 197 10.79 -3.55 5.54
N VAL A 198 9.76 -3.48 4.72
CA VAL A 198 8.38 -3.63 5.17
C VAL A 198 7.59 -4.52 4.23
N ARG A 199 6.71 -5.33 4.80
CA ARG A 199 5.68 -6.05 4.07
C ARG A 199 4.37 -5.29 4.22
N VAL A 200 3.76 -4.93 3.11
CA VAL A 200 2.42 -4.34 3.06
C VAL A 200 1.40 -5.45 2.88
N ASP A 201 0.45 -5.53 3.80
CA ASP A 201 -0.73 -6.40 3.68
C ASP A 201 -2.01 -5.59 3.97
N ARG A 202 -3.15 -6.27 3.99
CA ARG A 202 -4.48 -5.66 4.21
C ARG A 202 -4.66 -5.00 5.58
N ARG A 203 -3.79 -5.29 6.54
CA ARG A 203 -3.82 -4.73 7.90
C ARG A 203 -2.79 -3.61 8.08
N GLY A 204 -2.06 -3.21 7.03
CA GLY A 204 -1.05 -2.16 7.08
C GLY A 204 0.36 -2.65 6.77
N PHE A 205 1.37 -2.01 7.36
CA PHE A 205 2.78 -2.25 7.03
C PHE A 205 3.48 -2.95 8.20
N VAL A 206 3.97 -4.17 7.96
CA VAL A 206 4.74 -4.92 8.95
C VAL A 206 6.23 -4.71 8.69
N VAL A 207 6.96 -4.26 9.71
CA VAL A 207 8.41 -4.13 9.66
C VAL A 207 9.03 -5.52 9.66
N THR A 208 9.74 -5.85 8.58
CA THR A 208 10.49 -7.12 8.45
C THR A 208 11.98 -6.91 8.74
N SER A 209 12.51 -5.72 8.47
CA SER A 209 13.82 -5.27 8.95
C SER A 209 13.78 -3.77 9.28
N PRO A 210 14.09 -3.34 10.51
CA PRO A 210 13.96 -1.94 10.88
C PRO A 210 15.08 -1.04 10.33
N ASN A 211 16.16 -1.55 9.73
CA ASN A 211 17.28 -0.80 9.14
C ASN A 211 17.63 0.49 9.94
N LEU A 212 17.63 1.67 9.30
CA LEU A 212 17.87 2.96 9.98
C LEU A 212 16.77 3.36 10.97
N ALA A 213 15.55 2.86 10.79
CA ALA A 213 14.42 3.12 11.66
C ALA A 213 14.50 2.42 13.04
N SER A 214 15.43 1.48 13.22
CA SER A 214 15.78 0.95 14.56
C SER A 214 16.16 2.07 15.54
N ARG A 215 16.83 3.11 15.05
CA ARG A 215 17.21 4.31 15.83
C ARG A 215 15.99 5.15 16.26
N ALA A 216 14.89 5.00 15.54
CA ALA A 216 13.61 5.62 15.80
C ALA A 216 12.70 4.72 16.67
N GLY A 217 13.20 3.60 17.18
CA GLY A 217 12.46 2.70 18.06
C GLY A 217 11.52 1.73 17.34
N LEU A 218 11.59 1.61 16.01
CA LEU A 218 10.88 0.56 15.27
C LEU A 218 11.62 -0.79 15.38
N GLU A 219 10.84 -1.85 15.53
CA GLU A 219 11.31 -3.22 15.75
C GLU A 219 10.73 -4.19 14.71
N VAL A 220 11.37 -5.35 14.54
CA VAL A 220 10.83 -6.42 13.68
C VAL A 220 9.47 -6.87 14.24
N GLY A 221 8.48 -6.95 13.36
CA GLY A 221 7.12 -7.34 13.72
C GLY A 221 6.21 -6.17 14.09
N ASP A 222 6.74 -4.95 14.23
CA ASP A 222 5.91 -3.76 14.38
C ASP A 222 5.01 -3.60 13.16
N ARG A 223 3.72 -3.37 13.41
CA ARG A 223 2.75 -3.07 12.37
C ARG A 223 2.36 -1.60 12.43
N ILE A 224 2.72 -0.85 11.41
CA ILE A 224 2.33 0.56 11.28
C ILE A 224 0.87 0.63 10.85
N LEU A 225 0.04 1.22 11.71
CA LEU A 225 -1.40 1.36 11.52
C LEU A 225 -1.80 2.77 11.10
N GLY A 226 -1.02 3.78 11.50
CA GLY A 226 -1.42 5.17 11.32
C GLY A 226 -0.26 6.15 11.47
N VAL A 227 -0.36 7.31 10.82
CA VAL A 227 0.52 8.45 11.04
C VAL A 227 -0.32 9.71 11.24
N ASN A 228 -0.14 10.41 12.36
CA ASN A 228 -0.91 11.60 12.73
C ASN A 228 -2.44 11.37 12.65
N GLY A 229 -2.89 10.20 13.09
CA GLY A 229 -4.30 9.80 13.02
C GLY A 229 -4.80 9.39 11.63
N MET A 230 -4.00 9.55 10.56
CA MET A 230 -4.33 9.03 9.24
C MET A 230 -4.06 7.53 9.19
N PRO A 231 -5.05 6.68 8.89
CA PRO A 231 -4.85 5.24 8.78
C PRO A 231 -3.94 4.90 7.60
N ILE A 232 -3.10 3.90 7.79
CA ILE A 232 -2.15 3.39 6.80
C ILE A 232 -2.51 1.92 6.50
N ASP A 233 -3.46 1.74 5.59
CA ASP A 233 -4.00 0.43 5.17
C ASP A 233 -3.46 -0.04 3.80
N GLY A 234 -2.56 0.73 3.19
CA GLY A 234 -1.93 0.38 1.93
C GLY A 234 -1.01 1.47 1.38
N LEU A 235 -0.43 1.19 0.21
CA LEU A 235 0.54 2.09 -0.45
C LEU A 235 -0.02 3.47 -0.76
N GLY A 236 -1.26 3.54 -1.26
CA GLY A 236 -1.93 4.82 -1.52
C GLY A 236 -2.12 5.65 -0.25
N ALA A 237 -2.48 5.01 0.87
CA ALA A 237 -2.61 5.68 2.16
C ALA A 237 -1.26 6.20 2.68
N LEU A 238 -0.19 5.43 2.53
CA LEU A 238 1.16 5.87 2.87
C LEU A 238 1.58 7.13 2.08
N VAL A 239 1.36 7.13 0.76
CA VAL A 239 1.69 8.29 -0.10
C VAL A 239 0.87 9.51 0.31
N ARG A 240 -0.43 9.34 0.63
CA ARG A 240 -1.29 10.43 1.11
C ARG A 240 -0.79 10.97 2.45
N ALA A 241 -0.49 10.10 3.41
CA ALA A 241 -0.01 10.51 4.72
C ALA A 241 1.33 11.26 4.62
N TYR A 242 2.28 10.76 3.83
CA TYR A 242 3.55 11.43 3.58
C TYR A 242 3.34 12.84 2.97
N ARG A 243 2.47 12.96 1.95
CA ARG A 243 2.16 14.27 1.34
C ARG A 243 1.47 15.22 2.32
N GLY A 244 0.56 14.70 3.14
CA GLY A 244 -0.09 15.47 4.20
C GLY A 244 0.93 16.06 5.17
N ILE A 245 1.91 15.26 5.59
CA ILE A 245 2.97 15.73 6.49
C ILE A 245 3.89 16.74 5.80
N LYS A 246 4.35 16.43 4.59
CA LYS A 246 5.27 17.28 3.81
C LYS A 246 4.68 18.67 3.51
N ASN A 247 3.37 18.75 3.28
CA ASN A 247 2.70 19.99 2.88
C ASN A 247 2.21 20.83 4.08
N ASP A 248 2.33 20.34 5.31
CA ASP A 248 1.93 21.06 6.51
C ASP A 248 3.18 21.57 7.27
N PRO A 249 3.56 22.85 7.09
CA PRO A 249 4.73 23.43 7.74
C PRO A 249 4.55 23.62 9.25
N SER A 250 3.33 23.43 9.79
CA SER A 250 3.05 23.55 11.22
C SER A 250 3.34 22.26 12.00
N ILE A 251 3.55 21.13 11.31
CA ILE A 251 3.84 19.85 11.96
C ILE A 251 5.21 19.91 12.64
N ARG A 252 5.17 19.96 13.97
CA ARG A 252 6.35 19.79 14.84
C ARG A 252 6.40 18.43 15.49
N THR A 253 5.31 17.67 15.43
CA THR A 253 5.20 16.37 16.08
C THR A 253 4.57 15.37 15.13
N VAL A 254 5.22 14.22 14.99
CA VAL A 254 4.69 13.06 14.26
C VAL A 254 4.33 11.98 15.28
N HIS A 255 3.08 11.56 15.27
CA HIS A 255 2.57 10.42 16.03
C HIS A 255 2.43 9.21 15.11
N LEU A 256 3.25 8.20 15.34
CA LEU A 256 3.20 6.94 14.62
C LEU A 256 2.46 5.91 15.48
N THR A 257 1.26 5.53 15.05
CA THR A 257 0.48 4.48 15.70
C THR A 257 0.92 3.13 15.15
N ILE A 258 1.38 2.24 16.02
CA ILE A 258 1.79 0.89 15.67
C ILE A 258 1.10 -0.15 16.55
N GLU A 259 1.11 -1.40 16.09
CA GLU A 259 0.81 -2.58 16.89
C GLU A 259 2.11 -3.37 17.08
N ARG A 260 2.49 -3.61 18.34
CA ARG A 260 3.65 -4.44 18.71
C ARG A 260 3.17 -5.52 19.66
N HIS A 261 3.46 -6.78 19.34
CA HIS A 261 2.97 -7.94 20.10
C HIS A 261 1.46 -7.86 20.37
N GLU A 262 0.68 -7.52 19.33
CA GLU A 262 -0.78 -7.38 19.39
C GLU A 262 -1.29 -6.24 20.31
N GLN A 263 -0.40 -5.37 20.78
CA GLN A 263 -0.75 -4.21 21.60
C GLN A 263 -0.57 -2.92 20.81
N PRO A 264 -1.60 -2.05 20.75
CA PRO A 264 -1.45 -0.74 20.13
C PRO A 264 -0.55 0.14 21.00
N LEU A 265 0.38 0.86 20.36
CA LEU A 265 1.22 1.86 21.00
C LEU A 265 1.51 3.02 20.04
N THR A 266 1.86 4.17 20.60
CA THR A 266 2.20 5.37 19.83
C THR A 266 3.66 5.73 20.07
N LEU A 267 4.41 5.87 18.98
CA LEU A 267 5.75 6.46 18.98
C LEU A 267 5.62 7.94 18.60
N THR A 268 6.27 8.82 19.34
CA THR A 268 6.20 10.28 19.13
C THR A 268 7.55 10.82 18.70
N TYR A 269 7.58 11.56 17.60
CA TYR A 269 8.78 12.20 17.05
C TYR A 269 8.58 13.71 17.05
N GLN A 270 9.47 14.46 17.70
CA GLN A 270 9.36 15.91 17.86
C GLN A 270 10.51 16.63 17.14
N ALA A 271 10.17 17.69 16.43
CA ALA A 271 11.14 18.59 15.82
C ALA A 271 11.73 19.53 16.89
N ARG A 272 13.06 19.54 16.99
CA ARG A 272 13.81 20.48 17.82
C ARG A 272 14.37 21.64 17.01
#